data_AF-A0A0L7L773-F1
#
_entry.id   AF-A0A0L7L773-F1
#
_cell.length_a   1.000
_cell.length_b   1.000
_cell.length_c   1.000
_cell.angle_alpha   90.00
_cell.angle_beta   90.00
_cell.angle_gamma   90.00
#
_symmetry.space_group_name_H-M   'P 1'
#
loop_
_entity.id
_entity.type
_entity.pdbx_description
1 polymer ?
#
loop_
_entity_poly.entity_id
_entity_poly.type
_entity_poly.pdbx_seq_one_letter_code
_entity_poly.pdbx_strand_id
1 'polypeptide(L)'
;MTLTIFCLMVFALFALQVYMGELRNKCVMDLVVPPWENFTEEIWFSWINDSSHWMVDDEAVPIICGNLTGARHCPPDFTCLCVGPNPNHGYTNFDNFMWSMLT
;
A
#
# COMPACT_ATOMS: atom_id res chain seq x y z
N MET A 1 28.97 -19.30 -1.71
CA MET A 1 28.20 -18.28 -0.94
C MET A 1 28.26 -16.90 -1.58
N THR A 2 29.35 -16.51 -2.24
CA THR A 2 29.43 -15.24 -2.99
C THR A 2 28.49 -15.18 -4.20
N LEU A 3 28.39 -16.26 -4.99
CA LEU A 3 27.49 -16.32 -6.15
C LEU A 3 26.02 -16.14 -5.76
N THR A 4 25.57 -16.81 -4.70
CA THR A 4 24.19 -16.74 -4.23
C THR A 4 23.84 -15.35 -3.72
N ILE A 5 24.76 -14.69 -3.00
CA ILE A 5 24.58 -13.31 -2.54
C ILE A 5 24.50 -12.35 -3.74
N PHE A 6 25.38 -12.51 -4.74
CA PHE A 6 25.35 -11.70 -5.95
C PHE A 6 24.01 -11.84 -6.69
N CYS A 7 23.49 -13.06 -6.84
CA CYS A 7 22.18 -13.29 -7.47
C CYS A 7 21.04 -12.62 -6.69
N LEU A 8 21.03 -12.73 -5.35
CA LEU A 8 20.02 -12.08 -4.51
C LEU A 8 20.05 -10.55 -4.65
N MET A 9 21.25 -9.94 -4.71
CA MET A 9 21.38 -8.49 -4.89
C MET A 9 20.80 -8.01 -6.24
N VAL A 10 21.02 -8.76 -7.32
CA VAL A 10 20.47 -8.40 -8.65
C VAL A 10 18.95 -8.47 -8.64
N PHE A 11 18.36 -9.51 -8.06
CA PHE A 11 16.90 -9.62 -7.95
C PHE A 11 16.31 -8.54 -7.03
N ALA A 12 16.97 -8.24 -5.90
CA ALA A 12 16.53 -7.19 -4.99
C ALA A 12 16.54 -5.79 -5.64
N LEU A 13 17.54 -5.49 -6.48
CA LEU A 13 17.56 -4.22 -7.23
C LEU A 13 16.43 -4.16 -8.26
N PHE A 14 16.16 -5.24 -8.98
CA PHE A 14 15.05 -5.30 -9.92
C PHE A 14 13.69 -5.14 -9.20
N ALA A 15 13.48 -5.88 -8.11
CA ALA A 15 12.25 -5.81 -7.33
C ALA A 15 12.02 -4.42 -6.73
N LEU A 16 13.07 -3.76 -6.24
CA LEU A 16 12.99 -2.39 -5.73
C LEU A 16 12.52 -1.40 -6.80
N GLN A 17 12.97 -1.51 -8.05
CA GLN A 17 12.53 -0.60 -9.10
C GLN A 17 11.07 -0.81 -9.51
N VAL A 18 10.55 -2.04 -9.39
CA VAL A 18 9.19 -2.38 -9.85
C VAL A 18 8.15 -2.22 -8.74
N TYR A 19 8.50 -2.54 -7.50
CA TYR A 19 7.54 -2.65 -6.39
C TYR A 19 7.71 -1.57 -5.31
N MET A 20 8.48 -0.50 -5.57
CA MET A 20 8.63 0.60 -4.62
C MET A 20 7.26 1.22 -4.30
N GLY A 21 6.85 1.18 -3.03
CA GLY A 21 5.59 1.74 -2.56
C GLY A 21 4.33 0.95 -2.90
N GLU A 22 4.41 -0.10 -3.72
CA GLU A 22 3.20 -0.84 -4.17
C GLU A 22 2.52 -1.60 -3.03
N LEU A 23 3.30 -2.13 -2.08
CA LEU A 23 2.78 -2.80 -0.87
C LEU A 23 2.07 -1.84 0.11
N ARG A 24 2.12 -0.53 -0.14
CA ARG A 24 1.42 0.49 0.65
C ARG A 24 0.06 0.84 0.07
N ASN A 25 -0.32 0.25 -1.06
CA ASN A 25 -1.61 0.49 -1.69
C ASN A 25 -2.71 -0.18 -0.89
N LYS A 26 -3.67 0.60 -0.42
CA LYS A 26 -4.81 0.13 0.38
C LYS A 26 -6.11 0.67 -0.19
N CYS A 27 -7.20 -0.09 0.00
CA CYS A 27 -8.54 0.38 -0.29
C CYS A 27 -9.00 1.31 0.83
N VAL A 28 -9.25 2.58 0.51
CA VAL A 28 -9.78 3.59 1.43
C VAL A 28 -11.21 3.91 1.03
N MET A 29 -12.11 4.02 2.01
CA MET A 29 -13.49 4.40 1.77
C MET A 29 -13.58 5.81 1.19
N ASP A 30 -14.39 5.97 0.14
CA ASP A 30 -14.61 7.25 -0.51
C ASP A 30 -15.27 8.25 0.43
N LEU A 31 -14.70 9.45 0.52
CA LEU A 31 -15.26 10.52 1.35
C LEU A 31 -16.48 11.13 0.64
N VAL A 32 -17.67 10.84 1.15
CA VAL A 32 -18.92 11.46 0.70
C VAL A 32 -19.21 12.67 1.58
N VAL A 33 -18.83 13.86 1.13
CA VAL A 33 -19.12 15.12 1.84
C VAL A 33 -20.56 15.57 1.53
N PRO A 34 -21.39 15.89 2.54
CA PRO A 34 -22.71 16.42 2.28
C PRO A 34 -22.63 17.79 1.58
N PRO A 35 -23.65 18.20 0.80
CA PRO A 35 -23.58 19.41 -0.05
C PRO A 35 -23.34 20.74 0.68
N TRP A 36 -23.45 20.73 2.01
CA TRP A 36 -23.39 21.91 2.88
C TRP A 36 -22.07 22.02 3.65
N GLU A 37 -21.16 21.05 3.50
CA GLU A 37 -19.84 21.04 4.11
C GLU A 37 -18.75 21.36 3.08
N ASN A 38 -17.70 22.05 3.53
CA ASN A 38 -16.57 22.36 2.67
C ASN A 38 -15.61 21.18 2.62
N PHE A 39 -15.32 20.70 1.42
CA PHE A 39 -14.18 19.80 1.20
C PHE A 39 -12.88 20.60 1.26
N THR A 40 -12.03 20.30 2.24
CA THR A 40 -10.67 20.84 2.34
C THR A 40 -9.64 19.71 2.24
N GLU A 41 -8.45 20.04 1.74
CA GLU A 41 -7.35 19.06 1.63
C GLU A 41 -6.95 18.47 2.99
N GLU A 42 -7.05 19.24 4.06
CA GLU A 42 -6.73 18.80 5.42
C GLU A 42 -7.72 17.75 5.94
N ILE A 43 -9.01 17.91 5.65
CA ILE A 43 -10.03 16.91 5.98
C ILE A 43 -9.78 15.63 5.18
N TRP A 44 -9.46 15.75 3.90
CA TRP A 44 -9.15 14.59 3.06
C TRP A 44 -7.90 13.84 3.53
N PHE A 45 -6.83 14.55 3.89
CA PHE A 45 -5.60 13.94 4.37
C PHE A 45 -5.80 13.25 5.72
N SER A 46 -6.54 13.89 6.65
CA SER A 46 -6.88 13.28 7.94
C SER A 46 -7.80 12.07 7.79
N TRP A 47 -8.77 12.11 6.87
CA TRP A 47 -9.67 11.00 6.55
C TRP A 47 -8.92 9.76 6.05
N ILE A 48 -8.00 9.96 5.11
CA ILE A 48 -7.23 8.86 4.50
C ILE A 48 -6.23 8.25 5.48
N ASN A 49 -5.66 9.06 6.38
CA ASN A 49 -4.68 8.58 7.33
C ASN A 49 -5.31 7.82 8.50
N ASP A 50 -6.64 7.89 8.66
CA ASP A 50 -7.36 7.12 9.66
C ASP A 50 -7.48 5.64 9.24
N SER A 51 -6.96 4.75 10.07
CA SER A 51 -7.01 3.30 9.84
C SER A 51 -8.42 2.72 9.86
N SER A 52 -9.39 3.41 10.44
CA SER A 52 -10.78 2.94 10.52
C SER A 52 -11.51 2.98 9.16
N HIS A 53 -11.05 3.83 8.23
CA HIS A 53 -11.61 3.95 6.89
C HIS A 53 -10.94 3.02 5.87
N TRP A 54 -9.96 2.22 6.31
CA TRP A 54 -9.29 1.24 5.45
C TRP A 54 -10.08 -0.07 5.44
N MET A 55 -10.16 -0.68 4.26
CA MET A 55 -10.72 -2.02 4.14
C MET A 55 -9.78 -3.04 4.77
N VAL A 56 -10.28 -3.79 5.74
CA VAL A 56 -9.55 -4.86 6.43
C VAL A 56 -10.17 -6.22 6.14
N ASP A 57 -9.35 -7.26 6.17
CA ASP A 57 -9.77 -8.66 6.09
C ASP A 57 -10.27 -9.17 7.47
N ASP A 58 -10.72 -10.43 7.54
CA ASP A 58 -11.24 -11.07 8.76
C ASP A 58 -10.24 -11.05 9.94
N GLU A 59 -8.94 -10.94 9.66
CA GLU A 59 -7.86 -10.85 10.65
C GLU A 59 -7.50 -9.40 11.04
N ALA A 60 -8.33 -8.42 10.67
CA ALA A 60 -8.10 -6.99 10.86
C ALA A 60 -6.81 -6.47 10.17
N VAL A 61 -6.35 -7.15 9.13
CA VAL A 61 -5.20 -6.72 8.32
C VAL A 61 -5.70 -5.93 7.09
N PRO A 62 -5.15 -4.72 6.80
CA PRO A 62 -5.54 -3.95 5.64
C PRO A 62 -5.26 -4.70 4.33
N ILE A 63 -6.22 -4.67 3.42
CA ILE A 63 -6.11 -5.37 2.13
C ILE A 63 -5.31 -4.52 1.13
N ILE A 64 -4.38 -5.18 0.43
CA ILE A 64 -3.59 -4.56 -0.63
C ILE A 64 -4.40 -4.53 -1.93
N CYS A 65 -4.34 -3.41 -2.64
CA CYS A 65 -5.02 -3.20 -3.92
C CYS A 65 -4.05 -2.74 -5.02
N GLY A 66 -4.49 -2.83 -6.27
CA GLY A 66 -3.78 -2.23 -7.40
C GLY A 66 -4.75 -1.79 -8.50
N ASN A 67 -4.34 -0.79 -9.28
CA ASN A 67 -5.17 -0.25 -10.37
C ASN A 67 -4.90 -0.94 -11.73
N LEU A 68 -3.96 -1.86 -11.78
CA LEU A 68 -3.65 -2.64 -12.98
C LEU A 68 -4.74 -3.68 -13.23
N THR A 69 -5.00 -3.99 -14.50
CA THR A 69 -6.09 -4.88 -14.96
C THR A 69 -5.98 -6.35 -14.51
N GLY A 70 -4.92 -6.72 -13.81
CA GLY A 70 -4.74 -8.03 -13.17
C GLY A 70 -4.55 -7.98 -11.65
N ALA A 71 -4.64 -6.80 -11.05
CA ALA A 71 -4.52 -6.63 -9.60
C ALA A 71 -5.88 -6.80 -8.91
N ARG A 72 -5.86 -6.94 -7.58
CA ARG A 72 -7.08 -6.91 -6.78
C ARG A 72 -7.65 -5.49 -6.80
N HIS A 73 -8.81 -5.33 -7.41
CA HIS A 73 -9.58 -4.09 -7.38
C HIS A 73 -10.39 -3.98 -6.09
N CYS A 74 -10.58 -2.75 -5.63
CA CYS A 74 -11.46 -2.44 -4.51
C CYS A 74 -12.94 -2.55 -4.94
N PRO A 75 -13.85 -2.87 -4.00
CA PRO A 75 -15.30 -2.82 -4.25
C PRO A 75 -15.77 -1.39 -4.59
N PRO A 76 -16.99 -1.22 -5.14
CA PRO A 76 -17.59 0.11 -5.28
C PRO A 76 -17.65 0.80 -3.90
N ASP A 77 -17.42 2.11 -3.86
CA ASP A 77 -17.29 2.97 -2.66
C ASP A 77 -15.90 2.96 -1.97
N PHE A 78 -14.92 2.28 -2.56
CA PHE A 78 -13.52 2.31 -2.12
C PHE A 78 -12.57 2.65 -3.26
N THR A 79 -11.63 3.54 -2.98
CA THR A 79 -10.56 3.91 -3.90
C THR A 79 -9.21 3.36 -3.43
N CYS A 80 -8.43 2.85 -4.38
CA CYS A 80 -7.08 2.36 -4.11
C CYS A 80 -6.07 3.51 -4.03
N LEU A 81 -5.46 3.72 -2.86
CA LEU A 81 -4.50 4.80 -2.60
C LEU A 81 -3.27 4.29 -1.85
N CYS A 82 -2.10 4.89 -2.12
CA CYS A 82 -0.83 4.58 -1.45
C CYS A 82 -0.79 5.22 -0.05
N VAL A 83 -1.23 4.51 1.00
CA VAL A 83 -1.47 5.12 2.33
C VAL A 83 -1.02 4.23 3.48
N GLY A 84 -0.58 4.87 4.55
CA GLY A 84 -0.18 4.18 5.79
C GLY A 84 1.12 3.36 5.68
N PRO A 85 1.35 2.49 6.68
CA PRO A 85 2.56 1.65 6.77
C PRO A 85 2.43 0.36 5.96
N ASN A 86 3.61 -0.21 5.66
CA ASN A 86 3.77 -1.51 5.02
C ASN A 86 3.20 -2.67 5.87
N PRO A 87 2.81 -3.80 5.25
CA PRO A 87 2.28 -4.98 5.96
C PRO A 87 3.27 -5.56 6.97
N ASN A 88 2.78 -6.41 7.88
CA ASN A 88 3.58 -7.11 8.90
C ASN A 88 4.48 -6.16 9.72
N HIS A 89 3.90 -5.10 10.29
CA HIS A 89 4.65 -4.06 11.02
C HIS A 89 5.77 -3.37 10.21
N GLY A 90 5.65 -3.42 8.89
CA GLY A 90 6.60 -2.83 7.95
C GLY A 90 7.80 -3.70 7.59
N TYR A 91 7.84 -4.96 8.01
CA TYR A 91 8.94 -5.87 7.68
C TYR A 91 8.91 -6.37 6.24
N THR A 92 7.73 -6.49 5.64
CA THR A 92 7.56 -6.86 4.22
C THR A 92 7.42 -5.61 3.38
N ASN A 93 8.50 -5.21 2.71
CA ASN A 93 8.51 -4.07 1.79
C ASN A 93 9.65 -4.16 0.76
N PHE A 94 9.50 -3.45 -0.37
CA PHE A 94 10.53 -3.28 -1.39
C PHE A 94 11.06 -1.84 -1.48
N ASP A 95 10.77 -1.02 -0.47
CA ASP A 95 11.06 0.42 -0.49
C ASP A 95 12.55 0.71 -0.30
N ASN A 96 13.29 -0.22 0.30
CA ASN A 96 14.72 -0.11 0.54
C ASN A 96 15.45 -1.39 0.13
N PHE A 97 16.71 -1.25 -0.28
CA PHE A 97 17.51 -2.37 -0.78
C PHE A 97 17.64 -3.53 0.23
N MET A 98 17.83 -3.23 1.51
CA MET A 98 17.97 -4.26 2.54
C MET A 98 16.68 -5.04 2.80
N TRP A 99 15.52 -4.36 2.77
CA TRP A 99 14.21 -5.01 2.92
C TRP A 99 13.81 -5.80 1.67
N SER A 100 14.17 -5.29 0.49
CA SER A 100 14.04 -6.00 -0.78
C SER A 100 14.91 -7.27 -0.86
N MET A 101 16.07 -7.29 -0.19
CA MET A 101 16.92 -8.49 -0.09
C MET A 101 16.39 -9.52 0.93
N LEU A 102 15.61 -9.08 1.92
CA LEU A 102 15.01 -9.93 2.95
C LEU A 102 13.71 -10.61 2.49
N THR A 103 12.97 -9.95 1.58
CA THR A 103 11.66 -10.39 1.07
C THR A 103 11.82 -11.27 -0.17
#